data_AF-A0A2H3CUS3-F1
#
_entry.id   AF-A0A2H3CUS3-F1
#
_cell.length_a   1.000
_cell.length_b   1.000
_cell.length_c   1.000
_cell.angle_alpha   90.00
_cell.angle_beta   90.00
_cell.angle_gamma   90.00
#
_symmetry.space_group_name_H-M   'P 1'
#
loop_
_entity.id
_entity.type
_entity.pdbx_description
1 polymer ?
#
loop_
_entity_poly.entity_id
_entity_poly.type
_entity_poly.pdbx_seq_one_letter_code
_entity_poly.pdbx_strand_id
1 'polypeptide(L)'
;MSYGIDYYHTGNGLACWYYSHDTCTRGINCEYSHAPDIRSVRDSRGKNVCLHYLQRYCMFGQHPCRYSHDRRFLPPNLSHCPAPAASPAIHIDVPPAPILAESIKPPKSVARMKLDMKRKKQRSKRRRAEAMARNRGLYSRYGCQKSECEDEKAENFGSLRGEAEELACQGVKPWDDDAWAVMDARSSVF
;
A
#
# COMPACT_ATOMS: atom_id res chain seq x y z
N MET A 1 -18.26 -11.45 18.77
CA MET A 1 -16.99 -11.29 18.04
C MET A 1 -16.99 -12.29 16.89
N SER A 2 -16.89 -11.81 15.65
CA SER A 2 -17.02 -12.62 14.43
C SER A 2 -15.66 -13.19 14.03
N TYR A 3 -15.27 -14.32 14.60
CA TYR A 3 -13.94 -14.94 14.40
C TYR A 3 -13.80 -15.72 13.07
N GLY A 4 -14.81 -15.64 12.19
CA GLY A 4 -14.95 -16.55 11.04
C GLY A 4 -14.69 -15.96 9.66
N ILE A 5 -14.46 -14.65 9.52
CA ILE A 5 -14.53 -13.99 8.20
C ILE A 5 -13.32 -13.12 7.91
N ASP A 6 -12.53 -12.79 8.93
CA ASP A 6 -11.39 -11.91 8.80
C ASP A 6 -10.15 -12.60 8.21
N TYR A 7 -10.10 -13.94 8.20
CA TYR A 7 -8.93 -14.69 7.74
C TYR A 7 -8.75 -14.78 6.22
N TYR A 8 -9.77 -14.49 5.42
CA TYR A 8 -9.64 -14.41 3.95
C TYR A 8 -9.65 -12.97 3.44
N HIS A 9 -9.58 -12.00 4.34
CA HIS A 9 -9.53 -10.60 3.97
C HIS A 9 -8.21 -10.27 3.26
N THR A 10 -8.26 -9.83 2.01
CA THR A 10 -7.08 -9.52 1.19
C THR A 10 -6.56 -8.09 1.37
N GLY A 11 -7.39 -7.16 1.84
CA GLY A 11 -7.00 -5.75 2.03
C GLY A 11 -6.24 -5.17 0.82
N ASN A 12 -5.12 -4.50 1.07
CA ASN A 12 -4.21 -3.95 0.06
C ASN A 12 -3.21 -4.94 -0.56
N GLY A 13 -3.36 -6.25 -0.31
CA GLY A 13 -2.45 -7.29 -0.80
C GLY A 13 -1.12 -7.41 -0.05
N LEU A 14 -0.85 -6.55 0.95
CA LEU A 14 0.31 -6.69 1.83
C LEU A 14 -0.10 -7.35 3.15
N ALA A 15 0.59 -8.42 3.55
CA ALA A 15 0.28 -9.16 4.78
C ALA A 15 0.22 -8.24 6.03
N CYS A 16 -0.78 -8.42 6.89
CA CYS A 16 -0.89 -7.68 8.13
C CYS A 16 0.09 -8.26 9.16
N TRP A 17 1.05 -7.44 9.60
CA TRP A 17 2.03 -7.83 10.63
C TRP A 17 1.31 -8.19 11.94
N TYR A 18 0.40 -7.31 12.39
CA TYR A 18 -0.34 -7.50 13.64
C TYR A 18 -1.18 -8.78 13.61
N TYR A 19 -1.81 -9.08 12.48
CA TYR A 19 -2.66 -10.26 12.35
C TYR A 19 -1.84 -11.56 12.44
N SER A 20 -0.68 -11.58 11.77
CA SER A 20 0.23 -12.73 11.81
C SER A 20 0.81 -13.00 13.21
N HIS A 21 0.74 -12.01 14.11
CA HIS A 21 1.20 -12.08 15.50
C HIS A 21 0.07 -11.96 16.51
N ASP A 22 -1.19 -12.27 16.15
CA ASP A 22 -2.37 -12.27 17.04
C ASP A 22 -2.70 -10.91 17.72
N THR A 23 -2.31 -9.79 17.12
CA THR A 23 -2.50 -8.43 17.69
C THR A 23 -3.39 -7.52 16.84
N CYS A 24 -3.94 -8.00 15.72
CA CYS A 24 -4.84 -7.20 14.89
C CYS A 24 -6.27 -7.23 15.44
N THR A 25 -6.83 -6.05 15.71
CA THR A 25 -8.22 -5.88 16.18
C THR A 25 -9.15 -5.34 15.09
N ARG A 26 -8.65 -5.09 13.89
CA ARG A 26 -9.41 -4.45 12.79
C ARG A 26 -10.33 -5.41 12.05
N GLY A 27 -10.10 -6.72 12.16
CA GLY A 27 -10.88 -7.74 11.43
C GLY A 27 -10.93 -7.49 9.93
N ILE A 28 -12.11 -7.58 9.33
CA ILE A 28 -12.36 -7.31 7.89
C ILE A 28 -12.11 -5.85 7.48
N ASN A 29 -12.06 -4.92 8.45
CA ASN A 29 -11.78 -3.50 8.19
C ASN A 29 -10.27 -3.20 8.22
N CYS A 30 -9.42 -4.22 8.29
CA CYS A 30 -7.97 -4.03 8.24
C CYS A 30 -7.55 -3.52 6.86
N GLU A 31 -6.72 -2.50 6.76
CA GLU A 31 -6.19 -2.06 5.46
C GLU A 31 -5.27 -3.11 4.82
N TYR A 32 -4.67 -3.98 5.64
CA TYR A 32 -3.71 -5.00 5.24
C TYR A 32 -4.35 -6.38 5.07
N SER A 33 -3.70 -7.24 4.28
CA SER A 33 -4.15 -8.62 4.01
C SER A 33 -4.00 -9.53 5.23
N HIS A 34 -5.07 -10.19 5.61
CA HIS A 34 -5.07 -11.33 6.52
C HIS A 34 -4.96 -12.67 5.78
N ALA A 35 -5.30 -12.70 4.48
CA ALA A 35 -5.18 -13.88 3.63
C ALA A 35 -3.72 -14.35 3.49
N PRO A 36 -3.49 -15.67 3.31
CA PRO A 36 -2.16 -16.19 3.00
C PRO A 36 -1.66 -15.71 1.64
N ASP A 37 -0.33 -15.61 1.50
CA ASP A 37 0.36 -15.20 0.29
C ASP A 37 1.44 -16.21 -0.12
N ILE A 38 2.14 -15.96 -1.22
CA ILE A 38 3.21 -16.85 -1.73
C ILE A 38 4.41 -17.02 -0.77
N ARG A 39 4.46 -16.26 0.33
CA ARG A 39 5.57 -16.27 1.31
C ARG A 39 5.12 -16.83 2.66
N SER A 40 3.87 -17.27 2.78
CA SER A 40 3.31 -17.77 4.02
C SER A 40 2.37 -18.96 3.81
N VAL A 41 2.21 -19.74 4.86
CA VAL A 41 1.21 -20.81 4.94
C VAL A 41 0.31 -20.55 6.13
N ARG A 42 -0.92 -21.08 6.07
CA ARG A 42 -1.87 -20.97 7.19
C ARG A 42 -1.57 -21.99 8.28
N ASP A 43 -1.64 -21.54 9.53
CA ASP A 43 -1.80 -22.43 10.68
C ASP A 43 -3.28 -22.69 11.00
N SER A 44 -3.54 -23.58 11.95
CA SER A 44 -4.89 -23.93 12.38
C SER A 44 -5.61 -22.82 13.16
N ARG A 45 -4.90 -21.75 13.54
CA ARG A 45 -5.45 -20.56 14.21
C ARG A 45 -5.77 -19.44 13.23
N GLY A 46 -5.48 -19.63 11.95
CA GLY A 46 -5.65 -18.59 10.94
C GLY A 46 -4.55 -17.55 10.96
N LYS A 47 -3.33 -17.86 11.40
CA LYS A 47 -2.16 -16.99 11.22
C LYS A 47 -1.39 -17.35 9.97
N ASN A 48 -0.70 -16.36 9.41
CA ASN A 48 0.27 -16.56 8.34
C ASN A 48 1.64 -16.89 8.93
N VAL A 49 2.12 -18.12 8.70
CA VAL A 49 3.43 -18.61 9.13
C VAL A 49 4.44 -18.44 8.01
N CYS A 50 5.62 -17.92 8.31
CA CYS A 50 6.65 -17.61 7.31
C CYS A 50 7.18 -18.88 6.63
N LEU A 51 7.07 -18.99 5.30
CA LEU A 51 7.66 -20.10 4.54
C LEU A 51 9.18 -20.18 4.71
N HIS A 52 9.86 -19.03 4.72
CA HIS A 52 11.32 -18.96 4.88
C HIS A 52 11.78 -19.46 6.25
N TYR A 53 10.95 -19.28 7.29
CA TYR A 53 11.22 -19.82 8.62
C TYR A 53 11.09 -21.34 8.65
N LEU A 54 10.04 -21.87 8.02
CA LEU A 54 9.83 -23.32 7.92
C LEU A 54 10.98 -24.02 7.17
N GLN A 55 11.55 -23.32 6.19
CA GLN A 55 12.71 -23.77 5.42
C GLN A 55 14.06 -23.34 6.03
N ARG A 56 14.07 -22.76 7.25
CA ARG A 56 15.27 -22.39 8.03
C ARG A 56 16.19 -21.31 7.44
N TYR A 57 15.72 -20.45 6.55
CA TYR A 57 16.52 -19.35 5.97
C TYR A 57 15.91 -17.95 6.16
N CYS A 58 14.89 -17.80 7.01
CA CYS A 58 14.37 -16.48 7.32
C CYS A 58 15.43 -15.61 8.03
N MET A 59 15.81 -14.49 7.41
CA MET A 59 16.82 -13.56 7.95
C MET A 59 16.26 -12.58 9.00
N PHE A 60 14.93 -12.50 9.15
CA PHE A 60 14.28 -11.47 9.97
C PHE A 60 14.13 -11.85 11.45
N GLY A 61 14.28 -13.12 11.84
CA GLY A 61 14.03 -13.57 13.22
C GLY A 61 12.54 -13.47 13.63
N GLN A 62 12.22 -13.74 14.90
CA GLN A 62 10.82 -13.91 15.37
C GLN A 62 9.95 -12.64 15.23
N HIS A 63 10.43 -11.50 15.71
CA HIS A 63 9.62 -10.27 15.84
C HIS A 63 9.70 -9.31 14.64
N PRO A 64 10.85 -9.15 13.96
CA PRO A 64 10.94 -8.32 12.75
C PRO A 64 10.27 -8.97 11.52
N CYS A 65 10.08 -10.30 11.54
CA CYS A 65 9.42 -10.97 10.43
C CYS A 65 7.94 -10.59 10.37
N ARG A 66 7.46 -10.38 9.14
CA ARG A 66 6.07 -10.00 8.87
C ARG A 66 5.07 -11.12 9.13
N TYR A 67 5.56 -12.35 9.19
CA TYR A 67 4.76 -13.55 9.39
C TYR A 67 5.18 -14.22 10.70
N SER A 68 4.32 -15.08 11.23
CA SER A 68 4.60 -15.85 12.43
C SER A 68 5.74 -16.85 12.22
N HIS A 69 6.52 -17.09 13.28
CA HIS A 69 7.55 -18.13 13.36
C HIS A 69 7.15 -19.21 14.39
N ASP A 70 5.86 -19.54 14.46
CA ASP A 70 5.32 -20.60 15.32
C ASP A 70 4.94 -21.83 14.48
N ARG A 71 5.42 -23.02 14.86
CA ARG A 71 5.12 -24.30 14.18
C ARG A 71 4.06 -25.12 14.90
N ARG A 72 3.67 -24.74 16.12
CA ARG A 72 2.83 -25.56 17.02
C ARG A 72 1.45 -25.86 16.43
N PHE A 73 0.95 -24.95 15.59
CA PHE A 73 -0.39 -25.01 15.01
C PHE A 73 -0.38 -25.34 13.52
N LEU A 74 0.77 -25.75 12.97
CA LEU A 74 0.85 -26.20 11.58
C LEU A 74 0.34 -27.63 11.45
N PRO A 75 -0.27 -27.98 10.31
CA PRO A 75 -0.66 -29.36 10.07
C PRO A 75 0.58 -30.27 10.07
N PRO A 76 0.42 -31.57 10.44
CA PRO A 76 1.53 -32.50 10.66
C PRO A 76 2.54 -32.60 9.51
N ASN A 77 2.07 -32.43 8.28
CA ASN A 77 2.89 -32.44 7.06
C ASN A 77 3.83 -31.24 6.92
N LEU A 78 3.57 -30.13 7.63
CA LEU A 78 4.37 -28.91 7.62
C LEU A 78 5.12 -28.69 8.94
N SER A 79 4.64 -29.28 10.04
CA SER A 79 5.26 -29.19 11.36
C SER A 79 6.47 -30.12 11.49
N HIS A 80 6.45 -31.29 10.86
CA HIS A 80 7.58 -32.23 10.85
C HIS A 80 8.51 -31.93 9.68
N CYS A 81 9.57 -31.17 9.94
CA CYS A 81 10.83 -31.66 9.40
C CYS A 81 11.13 -32.90 10.25
N PRO A 82 11.35 -34.11 9.68
CA PRO A 82 12.03 -35.13 10.44
C PRO A 82 13.24 -34.43 11.04
N ALA A 83 13.39 -34.49 12.37
CA ALA A 83 14.66 -34.15 12.99
C ALA A 83 15.72 -34.81 12.11
N PRO A 84 16.79 -34.12 11.69
CA PRO A 84 17.84 -34.77 10.92
C PRO A 84 18.15 -36.03 11.71
N ALA A 85 17.80 -37.20 11.16
CA ALA A 85 18.10 -38.48 11.77
C ALA A 85 19.58 -38.34 12.08
N ALA A 86 19.93 -38.39 13.38
CA ALA A 86 21.26 -38.09 13.86
C ALA A 86 22.21 -38.73 12.86
N SER A 87 22.83 -37.90 12.01
CA SER A 87 23.53 -38.44 10.86
C SER A 87 24.55 -39.38 11.49
N PRO A 88 24.64 -40.65 11.04
CA PRO A 88 25.70 -41.50 11.55
C PRO A 88 26.95 -40.66 11.43
N ALA A 89 27.65 -40.47 12.55
CA ALA A 89 28.86 -39.67 12.59
C ALA A 89 29.87 -40.38 11.70
N ILE A 90 29.79 -40.14 10.40
CA ILE A 90 30.86 -40.42 9.48
C ILE A 90 31.88 -39.37 9.87
N HIS A 91 32.81 -39.79 10.73
CA HIS A 91 34.06 -39.08 10.96
C HIS A 91 34.79 -39.10 9.62
N ILE A 92 34.41 -38.19 8.73
CA ILE A 92 35.26 -37.84 7.62
C ILE A 92 36.39 -37.08 8.31
N ASP A 93 37.55 -37.74 8.45
CA ASP A 93 38.82 -37.07 8.65
C ASP A 93 39.04 -36.15 7.45
N VAL A 94 38.38 -34.99 7.49
CA VAL A 94 38.67 -33.87 6.62
C VAL A 94 39.99 -33.33 7.15
N PRO A 95 41.12 -33.48 6.42
CA PRO A 95 42.35 -32.80 6.80
C PRO A 95 42.02 -31.32 6.94
N PRO A 96 42.53 -30.63 7.98
CA PRO A 96 42.21 -29.23 8.23
C PRO A 96 42.46 -28.45 6.94
N ALA A 97 41.36 -28.00 6.33
CA ALA A 97 41.46 -27.16 5.15
C ALA A 97 42.29 -25.93 5.54
N PRO A 98 43.29 -25.53 4.74
CA PRO A 98 44.00 -24.30 5.01
C PRO A 98 42.96 -23.19 5.10
N ILE A 99 42.96 -22.51 6.25
CA ILE A 99 42.13 -21.34 6.51
C ILE A 99 42.54 -20.30 5.47
N LEU A 100 41.88 -20.30 4.32
CA LEU A 100 41.99 -19.21 3.37
C LEU A 100 41.37 -18.02 4.08
N ALA A 101 42.25 -17.21 4.66
CA ALA A 101 41.92 -15.98 5.33
C ALA A 101 40.95 -15.20 4.44
N GLU A 102 39.69 -15.13 4.87
CA GLU A 102 38.72 -14.28 4.21
C GLU A 102 39.29 -12.87 4.24
N SER A 103 39.55 -12.33 3.06
CA SER A 103 40.14 -11.02 2.89
C SER A 103 39.18 -9.98 3.49
N ILE A 104 39.51 -9.51 4.69
CA ILE A 104 38.78 -8.46 5.39
C ILE A 104 38.77 -7.25 4.44
N LYS A 105 37.62 -6.99 3.83
CA LYS A 105 37.47 -5.88 2.88
C LYS A 105 37.87 -4.60 3.59
N PRO A 106 38.81 -3.82 3.04
CA PRO A 106 39.31 -2.63 3.72
C PRO A 106 38.15 -1.67 4.00
N PRO A 107 38.15 -1.00 5.16
CA PRO A 107 37.15 0.01 5.47
C PRO A 107 37.09 1.03 4.34
N LYS A 108 35.89 1.32 3.85
CA LYS A 108 35.68 2.28 2.77
C LYS A 108 36.32 3.60 3.18
N SER A 109 37.28 4.08 2.38
CA SER A 109 37.98 5.33 2.66
C SER A 109 36.98 6.48 2.82
N VAL A 110 37.32 7.45 3.67
CA VAL A 110 36.51 8.66 3.93
C VAL A 110 36.15 9.39 2.62
N ALA A 111 37.05 9.34 1.62
CA ALA A 111 36.82 9.87 0.29
C ALA A 111 35.64 9.17 -0.44
N ARG A 112 35.56 7.82 -0.34
CA ARG A 112 34.50 7.02 -0.95
C ARG A 112 33.14 7.29 -0.29
N MET A 113 33.11 7.47 1.03
CA MET A 113 31.90 7.87 1.75
C MET A 113 31.38 9.26 1.32
N LYS A 114 32.26 10.25 1.16
CA LYS A 114 31.89 11.60 0.72
C LYS A 114 31.29 11.60 -0.70
N LEU A 115 31.83 10.79 -1.61
CA LEU A 115 31.28 10.63 -2.96
C LEU A 115 29.87 10.03 -2.94
N ASP A 116 29.66 8.98 -2.12
CA ASP A 116 28.35 8.34 -1.97
C ASP A 116 27.29 9.30 -1.39
N MET A 117 27.67 10.14 -0.41
CA MET A 117 26.76 11.17 0.13
C MET A 117 26.38 12.22 -0.92
N LYS A 118 27.34 12.69 -1.73
CA LYS A 118 27.07 13.62 -2.85
C LYS A 118 26.09 12.99 -3.86
N ARG A 119 26.32 11.73 -4.23
CA ARG A 119 25.44 10.98 -5.16
C ARG A 119 24.04 10.78 -4.60
N LYS A 120 23.89 10.49 -3.30
CA LYS A 120 22.59 10.40 -2.61
C LYS A 120 21.86 11.75 -2.58
N LYS A 121 22.56 12.85 -2.29
CA LYS A 121 21.98 14.21 -2.28
C LYS A 121 21.46 14.61 -3.66
N GLN A 122 22.21 14.32 -4.72
CA GLN A 122 21.79 14.58 -6.11
C GLN A 122 20.55 13.76 -6.51
N ARG A 123 20.50 12.46 -6.14
CA ARG A 123 19.34 11.61 -6.42
C ARG A 123 18.08 12.10 -5.70
N SER A 124 18.22 12.58 -4.46
CA SER A 124 17.12 13.18 -3.70
C SER A 124 16.61 14.48 -4.36
N LYS A 125 17.52 15.39 -4.75
CA LYS A 125 17.16 16.63 -5.46
C LYS A 125 16.40 16.34 -6.76
N ARG A 126 16.85 15.35 -7.56
CA ARG A 126 16.18 14.93 -8.79
C ARG A 126 14.76 14.39 -8.52
N ARG A 127 14.59 13.53 -7.51
CA ARG A 127 13.26 13.00 -7.14
C ARG A 127 12.29 14.11 -6.72
N ARG A 128 12.76 15.13 -5.98
CA ARG A 128 11.95 16.28 -5.57
C ARG A 128 11.53 17.13 -6.78
N ALA A 129 12.45 17.38 -7.72
CA ALA A 129 12.15 18.12 -8.95
C ALA A 129 11.14 17.36 -9.84
N GLU A 130 11.27 16.04 -9.95
CA GLU A 130 10.34 15.20 -10.71
C GLU A 130 8.94 15.18 -10.07
N ALA A 131 8.85 15.11 -8.74
CA ALA A 131 7.58 15.21 -8.03
C ALA A 131 6.90 16.58 -8.26
N MET A 132 7.68 17.68 -8.23
CA MET A 132 7.18 19.01 -8.55
C MET A 132 6.69 19.11 -10.00
N ALA A 133 7.42 18.52 -10.96
CA ALA A 133 7.02 18.49 -12.36
C ALA A 133 5.71 17.71 -12.58
N ARG A 134 5.54 16.56 -11.92
CA ARG A 134 4.28 15.79 -11.98
C ARG A 134 3.10 16.57 -11.39
N ASN A 135 3.29 17.24 -10.26
CA ASN A 135 2.23 18.03 -9.64
C ASN A 135 1.82 19.24 -10.48
N ARG A 136 2.75 19.83 -11.25
CA ARG A 136 2.44 20.95 -12.15
C ARG A 136 1.44 20.56 -13.25
N GLY A 137 1.45 19.30 -13.70
CA GLY A 137 0.46 18.79 -14.67
C GLY A 137 -0.93 18.52 -14.06
N LEU A 138 -1.01 18.19 -12.78
CA LEU A 138 -2.28 17.90 -12.10
C LEU A 138 -3.06 19.18 -11.75
N TYR A 139 -2.37 20.25 -11.36
CA TYR A 139 -3.02 21.53 -11.08
C TYR A 139 -3.56 22.23 -12.34
N SER A 140 -3.01 21.90 -13.51
CA SER A 140 -3.50 22.43 -14.80
C SER A 140 -4.80 21.76 -15.26
N ARG A 141 -5.10 20.53 -14.81
CA ARG A 141 -6.27 19.77 -15.29
C ARG A 141 -7.55 20.04 -14.50
N TYR A 142 -7.43 20.51 -13.25
CA TYR A 142 -8.58 20.89 -12.40
C TYR A 142 -8.74 22.40 -12.23
N GLY A 143 -7.77 23.20 -12.69
CA GLY A 143 -7.86 24.67 -12.68
C GLY A 143 -8.52 25.27 -13.94
N CYS A 144 -8.77 24.47 -14.98
CA CYS A 144 -9.30 24.91 -16.28
C CYS A 144 -10.76 24.47 -16.50
N GLN A 145 -11.57 24.44 -15.45
CA GLN A 145 -13.03 24.28 -15.57
C GLN A 145 -13.82 25.43 -14.94
N LYS A 146 -13.14 26.39 -14.32
CA LYS A 146 -13.80 27.55 -13.72
C LYS A 146 -14.04 28.67 -14.72
N SER A 147 -13.16 28.87 -15.71
CA SER A 147 -13.34 29.92 -16.73
C SER A 147 -14.48 29.60 -17.69
N GLU A 148 -14.58 28.36 -18.19
CA GLU A 148 -15.62 28.00 -19.16
C GLU A 148 -17.04 28.06 -18.56
N CYS A 149 -17.17 27.78 -17.24
CA CYS A 149 -18.46 27.88 -16.53
C CYS A 149 -18.85 29.34 -16.23
N GLU A 150 -17.88 30.23 -15.96
CA GLU A 150 -18.16 31.65 -15.75
C GLU A 150 -18.45 32.38 -17.08
N ASP A 151 -17.79 31.99 -18.18
CA ASP A 151 -18.03 32.54 -19.51
C ASP A 151 -19.41 32.16 -20.05
N GLU A 152 -19.85 30.90 -19.92
CA GLU A 152 -21.19 30.46 -20.33
C GLU A 152 -22.31 31.18 -19.55
N LYS A 153 -22.04 31.50 -18.28
CA LYS A 153 -22.98 32.23 -17.42
C LYS A 153 -23.05 33.72 -17.77
N ALA A 154 -21.96 34.31 -18.27
CA ALA A 154 -21.96 35.67 -18.79
C ALA A 154 -22.76 35.79 -20.11
N GLU A 155 -22.69 34.78 -20.97
CA GLU A 155 -23.46 34.73 -22.23
C GLU A 155 -24.96 34.44 -22.02
N ASN A 156 -25.33 33.74 -20.94
CA ASN A 156 -26.71 33.42 -20.57
C ASN A 156 -27.25 34.26 -19.41
N PHE A 157 -26.76 35.50 -19.24
CA PHE A 157 -27.30 36.47 -18.27
C PHE A 157 -27.44 35.95 -16.84
N GLY A 158 -26.47 35.16 -16.37
CA GLY A 158 -26.48 34.61 -15.02
C GLY A 158 -27.14 33.24 -14.88
N SER A 159 -27.70 32.67 -15.96
CA SER A 159 -28.32 31.33 -15.96
C SER A 159 -27.41 30.29 -16.59
N LEU A 160 -27.47 29.04 -16.14
CA LEU A 160 -26.89 27.93 -16.91
C LEU A 160 -27.79 27.63 -18.11
N ARG A 161 -27.23 27.13 -19.22
CA ARG A 161 -27.99 26.87 -20.45
C ARG A 161 -29.22 25.97 -20.23
N GLY A 162 -29.13 24.99 -19.34
CA GLY A 162 -30.26 24.13 -18.97
C GLY A 162 -31.36 24.86 -18.19
N GLU A 163 -31.00 25.84 -17.36
CA GLU A 163 -31.97 26.66 -16.61
C GLU A 163 -32.69 27.65 -17.54
N ALA A 164 -31.96 28.25 -18.49
CA ALA A 164 -32.54 29.16 -19.47
C ALA A 164 -33.52 28.47 -20.43
N GLU A 165 -33.22 27.24 -20.86
CA GLU A 165 -34.12 26.43 -21.69
C GLU A 165 -35.39 26.06 -20.92
N GLU A 166 -35.27 25.77 -19.63
CA GLU A 166 -36.41 25.41 -18.80
C GLU A 166 -37.34 26.60 -18.49
N LEU A 167 -36.79 27.80 -18.28
CA LEU A 167 -37.56 29.04 -18.17
C LEU A 167 -38.31 29.35 -19.48
N ALA A 168 -37.65 29.13 -20.62
CA ALA A 168 -38.27 29.31 -21.94
C ALA A 168 -39.46 28.36 -22.15
N CYS A 169 -39.41 27.12 -21.65
CA CYS A 169 -40.55 26.19 -21.68
C CYS A 169 -41.76 26.69 -20.86
N GLN A 170 -41.57 27.58 -19.90
CA GLN A 170 -42.62 28.16 -19.05
C GLN A 170 -43.07 29.54 -19.53
N GLY A 171 -42.45 30.06 -20.59
CA GLY A 171 -42.72 31.39 -21.12
C GLY A 171 -42.13 32.53 -20.27
N VAL A 172 -41.27 32.22 -19.30
CA VAL A 172 -40.56 33.21 -18.48
C VAL A 172 -39.27 33.59 -19.19
N LYS A 173 -39.06 34.88 -19.46
CA LYS A 173 -37.82 35.32 -20.10
C LYS A 173 -36.75 35.55 -19.02
N PRO A 174 -35.47 35.26 -19.30
CA PRO A 174 -34.40 35.47 -18.32
C PRO A 174 -34.23 36.92 -17.82
N TRP A 175 -34.81 37.90 -18.51
CA TRP A 175 -34.79 39.31 -18.14
C TRP A 175 -36.08 39.82 -17.48
N ASP A 176 -37.05 38.94 -17.23
CA ASP A 176 -38.28 39.31 -16.49
C ASP A 176 -37.96 39.42 -14.99
N ASP A 177 -38.52 40.43 -14.31
CA ASP A 177 -38.21 40.76 -12.91
C ASP A 177 -38.56 39.64 -11.92
N ASP A 178 -39.43 38.69 -12.31
CA ASP A 178 -39.88 37.55 -11.52
C ASP A 178 -39.15 36.23 -11.82
N ALA A 179 -38.22 36.22 -12.78
CA ALA A 179 -37.49 35.00 -13.17
C ALA A 179 -36.74 34.35 -11.99
N TRP A 180 -36.19 35.16 -11.08
CA TRP A 180 -35.51 34.67 -9.87
C TRP A 180 -36.48 34.04 -8.85
N ALA A 181 -37.72 34.56 -8.75
CA ALA A 181 -38.72 34.04 -7.83
C ALA A 181 -39.23 32.65 -8.27
N VAL A 182 -39.37 32.44 -9.58
CA VAL A 182 -39.75 31.14 -10.16
C VAL A 182 -38.66 30.09 -9.88
N MET A 183 -37.38 30.46 -9.95
CA MET A 183 -36.27 29.53 -9.67
C MET A 183 -36.15 29.16 -8.18
N ASP A 184 -36.32 30.12 -7.28
CA ASP A 184 -36.27 29.91 -5.83
C ASP A 184 -37.45 29.06 -5.33
N ALA A 185 -38.64 29.30 -5.86
CA ALA A 185 -39.85 28.52 -5.57
C ALA A 185 -39.73 27.05 -5.99
N ARG A 186 -38.84 26.72 -6.94
CA ARG A 186 -38.59 25.33 -7.37
C ARG A 186 -37.49 24.65 -6.55
N SER A 187 -36.48 25.41 -6.16
CA SER A 187 -35.36 24.92 -5.35
C SER A 187 -35.78 24.56 -3.91
N SER A 188 -36.93 25.05 -3.48
CA SER A 188 -37.50 24.85 -2.12
C SER A 188 -38.48 23.67 -2.01
N VAL A 189 -38.73 22.92 -3.09
CA VAL A 189 -39.73 21.82 -3.11
C VAL A 189 -39.10 20.42 -2.90
N PHE A 190 -37.86 20.34 -2.42
CA PHE A 190 -37.21 19.08 -2.03
C PHE A 190 -36.55 19.17 -0.65
#